data_AF-A0A8H7LJG5-F1
#
_entry.id   AF-A0A8H7LJG5-F1
#
_cell.length_a   1.000
_cell.length_b   1.000
_cell.length_c   1.000
_cell.angle_alpha   90.00
_cell.angle_beta   90.00
_cell.angle_gamma   90.00
#
_symmetry.space_group_name_H-M   'P 1'
#
loop_
_entity.id
_entity.type
_entity.pdbx_description
1 polymer ?
#
loop_
_entity_poly.entity_id
_entity_poly.type
_entity_poly.pdbx_seq_one_letter_code
_entity_poly.pdbx_strand_id
1 'polypeptide(L)'
;MPQSQAPGSRRNVILHDRHEGAVNSVVFSPDGNSVVSGSHDSTIRIWDAQSTFSRGDPIKGHIWPWGVKSVSYSPLGDMIASGSGDSTVRLWDPNTGQQINQPFKGHEDGVASVAFSPDANLIVSGSNDTTVQLWNLKGGKSPGPFTGHTDWVNTVTFSHDGTRIVSGSGDRTIRVWDIERGEAMTIDGHTWGVNSVALSPDDTQILSGSHDGTASLWDIRSGKMIGNPYKGHNWWVSSVAFSPDGVRFVSGSGDSTVRVWDTRRGDLITEPFEEHTSWVYAVAFSPCGTRIASGSNDNAVMIWDIENSSDSDDDDGSTIALEDDKDSSVLRSDNSGKVTRNMTMKDMFDRLLDHGCIDLSTRMDIRQDNARILTGGSFGDVWKGELYSGNKVAIKAWRSSEIDNHDYKTLKRATREIFYWSRMKHDNIHQLMGIIIFKGAFLGMVSEWMDNGNLREYILRNPRVDRYQMAIQVASGLAYMHNSQAIHGDLKAMNVLVSSEGVAKLSDFDFSIMSGVSLAFSGSSSNNQPGSTRWAVRQHLHIFLQPPNPPSLGTRATVGNPFQEEQAE
;
A
#
# COMPACT_ATOMS: atom_id res chain seq x y z
N MET A 1 18.35 -29.66 -38.65
CA MET A 1 18.46 -30.50 -37.44
C MET A 1 19.51 -29.89 -36.53
N PRO A 2 19.29 -29.89 -35.22
CA PRO A 2 18.50 -28.90 -34.48
C PRO A 2 19.36 -27.67 -34.09
N GLN A 3 18.73 -26.49 -34.12
CA GLN A 3 19.26 -25.27 -33.52
C GLN A 3 19.28 -25.44 -32.00
N SER A 4 20.44 -25.18 -31.39
CA SER A 4 20.61 -25.12 -29.95
C SER A 4 19.76 -23.97 -29.38
N GLN A 5 18.73 -24.31 -28.62
CA GLN A 5 18.06 -23.35 -27.74
C GLN A 5 19.09 -22.80 -26.75
N ALA A 6 19.16 -21.48 -26.65
CA ALA A 6 19.89 -20.80 -25.60
C ALA A 6 19.33 -21.22 -24.23
N PRO A 7 20.16 -21.34 -23.17
CA PRO A 7 19.68 -21.70 -21.85
C PRO A 7 18.81 -20.56 -21.31
N GLY A 8 17.49 -20.79 -21.28
CA GLY A 8 16.56 -19.88 -20.63
C GLY A 8 16.96 -19.71 -19.17
N SER A 9 17.09 -18.45 -18.75
CA SER A 9 17.19 -18.04 -17.35
C SER A 9 16.13 -18.78 -16.54
N ARG A 10 16.54 -19.73 -15.69
CA ARG A 10 15.64 -20.41 -14.77
C ARG A 10 15.16 -19.36 -13.76
N ARG A 11 13.94 -18.89 -13.93
CA ARG A 11 13.25 -18.04 -12.94
C ARG A 11 13.22 -18.79 -11.61
N ASN A 12 13.57 -18.12 -10.52
CA ASN A 12 13.47 -18.70 -9.18
C ASN A 12 11.99 -18.77 -8.79
N VAL A 13 11.45 -19.99 -8.77
CA VAL A 13 10.07 -20.29 -8.36
C VAL A 13 10.10 -21.01 -7.03
N ILE A 14 9.40 -20.48 -6.03
CA ILE A 14 9.12 -21.18 -4.78
C ILE A 14 7.77 -21.86 -4.93
N LEU A 15 7.77 -23.19 -4.85
CA LEU A 15 6.59 -24.03 -4.97
C LEU A 15 6.13 -24.52 -3.59
N HIS A 16 4.83 -24.40 -3.32
CA HIS A 16 4.15 -24.92 -2.15
C HIS A 16 2.95 -25.77 -2.59
N ASP A 17 2.98 -27.08 -2.35
CA ASP A 17 2.07 -28.07 -2.94
C ASP A 17 1.29 -28.92 -1.92
N ARG A 18 1.11 -28.41 -0.69
CA ARG A 18 0.50 -29.20 0.41
C ARG A 18 -1.03 -29.07 0.53
N HIS A 19 -1.69 -28.28 -0.31
CA HIS A 19 -3.15 -28.27 -0.32
C HIS A 19 -3.69 -29.54 -1.00
N GLU A 20 -4.83 -30.03 -0.51
CA GLU A 20 -5.49 -31.22 -1.09
C GLU A 20 -6.60 -30.85 -2.08
N GLY A 21 -6.81 -29.56 -2.30
CA GLY A 21 -7.76 -29.01 -3.26
C GLY A 21 -7.34 -27.65 -3.78
N ALA A 22 -8.10 -27.15 -4.76
CA ALA A 22 -7.83 -25.92 -5.47
C ALA A 22 -7.57 -24.73 -4.52
N VAL A 23 -6.53 -23.96 -4.79
CA VAL A 23 -6.22 -22.74 -4.03
C VAL A 23 -7.03 -21.59 -4.61
N ASN A 24 -8.03 -21.12 -3.87
CA ASN A 24 -8.98 -20.10 -4.36
C ASN A 24 -8.48 -18.66 -4.13
N SER A 25 -7.61 -18.45 -3.14
CA SER A 25 -7.15 -17.11 -2.73
C SER A 25 -5.74 -17.17 -2.17
N VAL A 26 -4.92 -16.18 -2.53
CA VAL A 26 -3.56 -15.98 -1.99
C VAL A 26 -3.35 -14.51 -1.66
N VAL A 27 -2.71 -14.21 -0.53
CA VAL A 27 -2.42 -12.82 -0.11
C VAL A 27 -1.08 -12.80 0.64
N PHE A 28 -0.23 -11.81 0.37
CA PHE A 28 0.98 -11.58 1.15
C PHE A 28 0.67 -10.98 2.52
N SER A 29 1.46 -11.34 3.54
CA SER A 29 1.47 -10.59 4.79
C SER A 29 1.93 -9.15 4.56
N PRO A 30 1.52 -8.18 5.40
CA PRO A 30 1.92 -6.78 5.23
C PRO A 30 3.43 -6.53 5.25
N ASP A 31 4.19 -7.40 5.90
CA ASP A 31 5.67 -7.38 5.91
C ASP A 31 6.31 -8.08 4.70
N GLY A 32 5.52 -8.75 3.86
CA GLY A 32 5.96 -9.49 2.68
C GLY A 32 6.68 -10.82 2.96
N ASN A 33 6.82 -11.23 4.23
CA ASN A 33 7.59 -12.42 4.59
C ASN A 33 6.80 -13.72 4.51
N SER A 34 5.47 -13.64 4.43
CA SER A 34 4.59 -14.81 4.37
C SER A 34 3.52 -14.64 3.30
N VAL A 35 2.95 -15.76 2.85
CA VAL A 35 1.75 -15.79 2.01
C VAL A 35 0.71 -16.63 2.72
N VAL A 36 -0.51 -16.12 2.86
CA VAL A 36 -1.67 -16.90 3.30
C VAL A 36 -2.43 -17.40 2.08
N SER A 37 -2.91 -18.64 2.13
CA SER A 37 -3.78 -19.21 1.11
C SER A 37 -5.04 -19.83 1.70
N GLY A 38 -6.16 -19.67 1.00
CA GLY A 38 -7.41 -20.37 1.26
C GLY A 38 -7.71 -21.37 0.15
N SER A 39 -8.12 -22.59 0.51
CA SER A 39 -8.32 -23.69 -0.44
C SER A 39 -9.71 -24.32 -0.36
N HIS A 40 -10.07 -25.02 -1.45
CA HIS A 40 -11.24 -25.89 -1.52
C HIS A 40 -11.20 -27.04 -0.51
N ASP A 41 -10.03 -27.40 0.03
CA ASP A 41 -9.89 -28.39 1.10
C ASP A 41 -10.39 -27.91 2.48
N SER A 42 -11.07 -26.76 2.53
CA SER A 42 -11.60 -26.12 3.74
C SER A 42 -10.53 -25.65 4.73
N THR A 43 -9.26 -25.59 4.32
CA THR A 43 -8.14 -25.13 5.17
C THR A 43 -7.58 -23.79 4.70
N ILE A 44 -6.95 -23.11 5.66
CA ILE A 44 -6.08 -21.96 5.43
C ILE A 44 -4.66 -22.36 5.78
N ARG A 45 -3.69 -21.99 4.95
CA ARG A 45 -2.26 -22.25 5.19
C ARG A 45 -1.47 -20.97 5.11
N ILE A 46 -0.40 -20.90 5.90
CA ILE A 46 0.57 -19.81 5.87
C ILE A 46 1.89 -20.39 5.37
N TRP A 47 2.47 -19.75 4.37
CA TRP A 47 3.70 -20.15 3.71
C TRP A 47 4.77 -19.11 3.97
N ASP A 48 6.01 -19.56 4.07
CA ASP A 48 7.14 -18.64 4.04
C ASP A 48 7.34 -18.13 2.60
N ALA A 49 7.50 -16.82 2.44
CA ALA A 49 7.64 -16.22 1.11
C ALA A 49 9.05 -16.36 0.54
N GLN A 50 10.03 -16.79 1.32
CA GLN A 50 11.45 -16.88 0.96
C GLN A 50 11.94 -18.33 0.84
N SER A 51 11.16 -19.29 1.30
CA SER A 51 11.52 -20.71 1.32
C SER A 51 10.31 -21.59 0.99
N THR A 52 10.57 -22.86 0.67
CA THR A 52 9.52 -23.86 0.37
C THR A 52 8.87 -24.44 1.64
N PHE A 53 9.04 -23.78 2.79
CA PHE A 53 8.49 -24.26 4.06
C PHE A 53 7.13 -23.62 4.36
N SER A 54 6.18 -24.44 4.81
CA SER A 54 4.94 -23.97 5.43
C SER A 54 5.20 -23.51 6.86
N ARG A 55 4.58 -22.40 7.25
CA ARG A 55 4.61 -21.89 8.63
C ARG A 55 3.44 -22.52 9.42
N GLY A 56 3.78 -23.50 10.26
CA GLY A 56 2.82 -24.16 11.14
C GLY A 56 1.91 -25.19 10.45
N ASP A 57 0.94 -25.68 11.22
CA ASP A 57 -0.08 -26.62 10.78
C ASP A 57 -1.23 -25.91 10.02
N PRO A 58 -2.02 -26.63 9.19
CA PRO A 58 -3.17 -26.05 8.51
C PRO A 58 -4.19 -25.52 9.51
N ILE A 59 -4.63 -24.29 9.32
CA ILE A 59 -5.70 -23.66 10.10
C ILE A 59 -7.03 -24.28 9.66
N LYS A 60 -7.72 -24.92 10.60
CA LYS A 60 -8.98 -25.64 10.38
C LYS A 60 -10.09 -25.03 11.21
N GLY A 61 -11.30 -24.99 10.65
CA GLY A 61 -12.52 -24.67 11.38
C GLY A 61 -13.71 -24.30 10.51
N HIS A 62 -13.49 -23.94 9.25
CA HIS A 62 -14.54 -23.93 8.23
C HIS A 62 -15.09 -25.34 7.98
N ILE A 63 -16.34 -25.42 7.55
CA ILE A 63 -17.08 -26.69 7.46
C ILE A 63 -16.79 -27.33 6.10
N TRP A 64 -16.39 -28.60 6.08
CA TRP A 64 -16.29 -29.41 4.85
C TRP A 64 -17.68 -29.92 4.41
N PRO A 65 -18.02 -30.01 3.11
CA PRO A 65 -17.17 -29.85 1.91
C PRO A 65 -17.05 -28.42 1.37
N TRP A 66 -17.42 -27.41 2.15
CA TRP A 66 -17.38 -26.03 1.69
C TRP A 66 -15.96 -25.45 1.81
N GLY A 67 -15.39 -25.09 0.67
CA GLY A 67 -14.03 -24.54 0.58
C GLY A 67 -13.92 -23.10 1.09
N VAL A 68 -12.72 -22.73 1.52
CA VAL A 68 -12.36 -21.33 1.78
C VAL A 68 -12.16 -20.64 0.44
N LYS A 69 -12.97 -19.62 0.17
CA LYS A 69 -13.00 -18.91 -1.11
C LYS A 69 -12.12 -17.68 -1.13
N SER A 70 -11.98 -17.01 0.01
CA SER A 70 -11.18 -15.80 0.13
C SER A 70 -10.52 -15.69 1.49
N VAL A 71 -9.30 -15.16 1.50
CA VAL A 71 -8.54 -14.82 2.72
C VAL A 71 -8.02 -13.39 2.59
N SER A 72 -7.89 -12.68 3.71
CA SER A 72 -7.29 -11.35 3.78
C SER A 72 -6.52 -11.20 5.08
N TYR A 73 -5.33 -10.58 5.03
CA TYR A 73 -4.65 -10.12 6.23
C TYR A 73 -5.26 -8.81 6.75
N SER A 74 -5.23 -8.60 8.05
CA SER A 74 -5.38 -7.26 8.62
C SER A 74 -4.19 -6.38 8.19
N PRO A 75 -4.35 -5.05 8.10
CA PRO A 75 -3.26 -4.13 7.77
C PRO A 75 -2.03 -4.25 8.67
N LEU A 76 -2.20 -4.68 9.92
CA LEU A 76 -1.12 -4.90 10.88
C LEU A 76 -0.54 -6.32 10.82
N GLY A 77 -1.18 -7.25 10.11
CA GLY A 77 -0.75 -8.65 9.99
C GLY A 77 -1.01 -9.49 11.23
N ASP A 78 -1.76 -8.97 12.20
CA ASP A 78 -2.09 -9.62 13.47
C ASP A 78 -3.35 -10.51 13.39
N MET A 79 -4.12 -10.42 12.31
CA MET A 79 -5.34 -11.20 12.10
C MET A 79 -5.46 -11.63 10.64
N ILE A 80 -6.10 -12.78 10.41
CA ILE A 80 -6.55 -13.22 9.09
C ILE A 80 -8.07 -13.30 9.10
N ALA A 81 -8.72 -12.74 8.08
CA ALA A 81 -10.13 -12.95 7.79
C ALA A 81 -10.28 -13.99 6.69
N SER A 82 -11.32 -14.81 6.75
CA SER A 82 -11.66 -15.77 5.69
C SER A 82 -13.15 -15.80 5.39
N GLY A 83 -13.48 -15.90 4.12
CA GLY A 83 -14.82 -16.19 3.61
C GLY A 83 -14.89 -17.58 3.00
N SER A 84 -15.98 -18.30 3.25
CA SER A 84 -16.15 -19.69 2.83
C SER A 84 -17.52 -19.95 2.22
N GLY A 85 -17.61 -21.03 1.45
CA GLY A 85 -18.87 -21.58 0.98
C GLY A 85 -19.82 -22.04 2.10
N ASP A 86 -19.36 -22.09 3.36
CA ASP A 86 -20.21 -22.37 4.53
C ASP A 86 -21.04 -21.15 4.99
N SER A 87 -21.09 -20.10 4.17
CA SER A 87 -21.78 -18.82 4.40
C SER A 87 -21.28 -18.04 5.62
N THR A 88 -20.08 -18.35 6.14
CA THR A 88 -19.48 -17.64 7.27
C THR A 88 -18.25 -16.82 6.90
N VAL A 89 -18.08 -15.71 7.62
CA VAL A 89 -16.79 -15.01 7.72
C VAL A 89 -16.17 -15.35 9.08
N ARG A 90 -14.88 -15.70 9.09
CA ARG A 90 -14.15 -16.05 10.31
C ARG A 90 -12.87 -15.26 10.44
N LEU A 91 -12.40 -15.13 11.68
CA LEU A 91 -11.14 -14.49 12.03
C LEU A 91 -10.21 -15.50 12.66
N TRP A 92 -8.93 -15.36 12.39
CA TRP A 92 -7.88 -16.26 12.88
C TRP A 92 -6.69 -15.47 13.35
N ASP A 93 -6.06 -15.96 14.41
CA ASP A 93 -4.73 -15.52 14.81
C ASP A 93 -3.69 -16.24 13.93
N PRO A 94 -2.89 -15.51 13.13
CA PRO A 94 -1.91 -16.10 12.22
C PRO A 94 -0.77 -16.84 12.94
N ASN A 95 -0.50 -16.54 14.21
CA ASN A 95 0.58 -17.16 14.96
C ASN A 95 0.15 -18.47 15.61
N THR A 96 -1.07 -18.52 16.13
CA THR A 96 -1.59 -19.69 16.85
C THR A 96 -2.49 -20.58 15.99
N GLY A 97 -3.01 -20.06 14.87
CA GLY A 97 -4.01 -20.72 14.05
C GLY A 97 -5.38 -20.84 14.73
N GLN A 98 -5.58 -20.20 15.88
CA GLN A 98 -6.85 -20.27 16.60
C GLN A 98 -7.86 -19.27 16.04
N GLN A 99 -9.13 -19.65 16.06
CA GLN A 99 -10.22 -18.77 15.65
C GLN A 99 -10.39 -17.65 16.69
N ILE A 100 -10.47 -16.41 16.21
CA ILE A 100 -10.77 -15.22 17.02
C ILE A 100 -12.28 -14.99 16.96
N ASN A 101 -12.92 -14.93 18.13
CA ASN A 101 -14.36 -14.73 18.30
C ASN A 101 -15.23 -15.80 17.61
N GLN A 102 -16.55 -15.61 17.67
CA GLN A 102 -17.51 -16.46 16.97
C GLN A 102 -17.56 -16.11 15.47
N PRO A 103 -17.90 -17.07 14.58
CA PRO A 103 -18.08 -16.79 13.16
C PRO A 103 -19.14 -15.73 12.93
N PHE A 104 -18.88 -14.81 12.01
CA PHE A 104 -19.89 -13.86 11.53
C PHE A 104 -20.88 -14.60 10.62
N LYS A 105 -22.16 -14.50 10.99
CA LYS A 105 -23.28 -15.13 10.28
C LYS A 105 -24.26 -14.04 9.86
N GLY A 106 -24.77 -14.12 8.64
CA GLY A 106 -25.74 -13.17 8.10
C GLY A 106 -25.95 -13.33 6.60
N HIS A 107 -24.94 -13.79 5.86
CA HIS A 107 -25.12 -14.19 4.47
C HIS A 107 -25.99 -15.45 4.34
N GLU A 108 -26.80 -15.50 3.28
CA GLU A 108 -27.70 -16.61 3.00
C GLU A 108 -27.05 -17.68 2.11
N ASP A 109 -25.95 -17.35 1.44
CA ASP A 109 -25.16 -18.24 0.58
C ASP A 109 -23.65 -17.97 0.76
N GLY A 110 -22.82 -18.78 0.09
CA GLY A 110 -21.36 -18.80 0.23
C GLY A 110 -20.71 -17.43 0.07
N VAL A 111 -19.74 -17.13 0.94
CA VAL A 111 -18.96 -15.89 0.91
C VAL A 111 -17.80 -16.07 -0.07
N ALA A 112 -17.87 -15.36 -1.20
CA ALA A 112 -16.87 -15.46 -2.26
C ALA A 112 -15.64 -14.61 -1.99
N SER A 113 -15.79 -13.46 -1.32
CA SER A 113 -14.70 -12.51 -1.09
C SER A 113 -14.80 -11.79 0.26
N VAL A 114 -13.65 -11.57 0.90
CA VAL A 114 -13.53 -10.80 2.14
C VAL A 114 -12.36 -9.83 2.07
N ALA A 115 -12.48 -8.65 2.69
CA ALA A 115 -11.38 -7.70 2.85
C ALA A 115 -11.49 -6.93 4.17
N PHE A 116 -10.34 -6.59 4.77
CA PHE A 116 -10.29 -5.68 5.92
C PHE A 116 -10.34 -4.22 5.49
N SER A 117 -10.94 -3.37 6.32
CA SER A 117 -10.75 -1.93 6.19
C SER A 117 -9.31 -1.53 6.55
N PRO A 118 -8.78 -0.42 6.00
CA PRO A 118 -7.43 0.07 6.28
C PRO A 118 -7.14 0.35 7.76
N ASP A 119 -8.17 0.64 8.54
CA ASP A 119 -8.08 0.88 9.99
C ASP A 119 -8.32 -0.37 10.84
N ALA A 120 -8.49 -1.54 10.21
CA ALA A 120 -8.77 -2.83 10.82
C ALA A 120 -10.02 -2.86 11.73
N ASN A 121 -10.96 -1.93 11.56
CA ASN A 121 -12.18 -1.90 12.38
C ASN A 121 -13.37 -2.60 11.72
N LEU A 122 -13.34 -2.73 10.40
CA LEU A 122 -14.41 -3.33 9.61
C LEU A 122 -13.86 -4.48 8.75
N ILE A 123 -14.74 -5.43 8.45
CA ILE A 123 -14.56 -6.39 7.37
C ILE A 123 -15.70 -6.18 6.38
N VAL A 124 -15.41 -6.24 5.09
CA VAL A 124 -16.41 -6.34 4.03
C VAL A 124 -16.43 -7.75 3.48
N SER A 125 -17.61 -8.27 3.15
CA SER A 125 -17.78 -9.54 2.46
C SER A 125 -18.75 -9.43 1.30
N GLY A 126 -18.42 -10.09 0.20
CA GLY A 126 -19.31 -10.31 -0.95
C GLY A 126 -19.73 -11.78 -1.03
N SER A 127 -21.00 -12.04 -1.31
CA SER A 127 -21.58 -13.38 -1.30
C SER A 127 -22.33 -13.71 -2.59
N ASN A 128 -22.52 -15.00 -2.80
CA ASN A 128 -23.42 -15.58 -3.79
C ASN A 128 -24.89 -15.21 -3.53
N ASP A 129 -25.24 -14.70 -2.34
CA ASP A 129 -26.57 -14.16 -2.04
C ASP A 129 -26.85 -12.78 -2.67
N THR A 130 -25.96 -12.31 -3.56
CA THR A 130 -26.01 -11.02 -4.28
C THR A 130 -25.78 -9.78 -3.41
N THR A 131 -25.45 -9.95 -2.13
CA THR A 131 -25.23 -8.83 -1.21
C THR A 131 -23.77 -8.60 -0.87
N VAL A 132 -23.47 -7.36 -0.49
CA VAL A 132 -22.23 -6.98 0.19
C VAL A 132 -22.57 -6.61 1.64
N GLN A 133 -21.85 -7.17 2.61
CA GLN A 133 -22.07 -6.91 4.03
C GLN A 133 -20.83 -6.35 4.70
N LEU A 134 -21.05 -5.47 5.68
CA LEU A 134 -20.01 -4.97 6.58
C LEU A 134 -20.13 -5.62 7.95
N TRP A 135 -19.00 -5.89 8.57
CA TRP A 135 -18.90 -6.47 9.91
C TRP A 135 -18.03 -5.57 10.78
N ASN A 136 -18.57 -5.12 11.91
CA ASN A 136 -17.82 -4.29 12.85
C ASN A 136 -17.13 -5.15 13.91
N LEU A 137 -15.80 -5.05 14.00
CA LEU A 137 -14.98 -5.85 14.92
C LEU A 137 -15.02 -5.37 16.36
N LYS A 138 -15.32 -4.08 16.59
CA LYS A 138 -15.39 -3.47 17.92
C LYS A 138 -16.80 -3.52 18.54
N GLY A 139 -17.75 -4.15 17.87
CA GLY A 139 -19.15 -4.21 18.25
C GLY A 139 -19.96 -2.99 17.78
N GLY A 140 -21.29 -3.16 17.68
CA GLY A 140 -22.21 -2.15 17.15
C GLY A 140 -23.05 -2.70 15.99
N LYS A 141 -24.04 -1.93 15.52
CA LYS A 141 -24.76 -2.25 14.28
C LYS A 141 -23.82 -2.01 13.10
N SER A 142 -23.60 -3.02 12.28
CA SER A 142 -23.08 -2.81 10.95
C SER A 142 -24.09 -2.03 10.11
N PRO A 143 -23.65 -1.23 9.13
CA PRO A 143 -24.50 -0.81 8.03
C PRO A 143 -25.19 -2.05 7.45
N GLY A 144 -26.47 -1.93 7.11
CA GLY A 144 -27.23 -3.05 6.53
C GLY A 144 -26.60 -3.58 5.24
N PRO A 145 -27.07 -4.72 4.72
CA PRO A 145 -26.52 -5.27 3.48
C PRO A 145 -26.67 -4.25 2.35
N PHE A 146 -25.58 -4.00 1.63
CA PHE A 146 -25.59 -3.25 0.40
C PHE A 146 -26.22 -4.14 -0.69
N THR A 147 -27.38 -3.72 -1.16
CA THR A 147 -28.18 -4.43 -2.16
C THR A 147 -28.14 -3.66 -3.48
N GLY A 148 -28.13 -4.39 -4.60
CA GLY A 148 -28.14 -3.79 -5.93
C GLY A 148 -27.52 -4.65 -7.01
N HIS A 149 -26.57 -5.54 -6.66
CA HIS A 149 -26.14 -6.57 -7.58
C HIS A 149 -27.29 -7.57 -7.85
N THR A 150 -27.35 -8.11 -9.06
CA THR A 150 -28.40 -9.06 -9.46
C THR A 150 -27.91 -10.49 -9.64
N ASP A 151 -26.63 -10.74 -9.34
CA ASP A 151 -25.97 -12.04 -9.41
C ASP A 151 -24.82 -12.07 -8.37
N TRP A 152 -24.11 -13.20 -8.28
CA TRP A 152 -23.06 -13.45 -7.30
C TRP A 152 -22.05 -12.31 -7.20
N VAL A 153 -21.75 -11.86 -5.99
CA VAL A 153 -20.70 -10.87 -5.74
C VAL A 153 -19.37 -11.60 -5.56
N ASN A 154 -18.60 -11.68 -6.65
CA ASN A 154 -17.38 -12.49 -6.70
C ASN A 154 -16.21 -11.86 -5.94
N THR A 155 -16.19 -10.52 -5.80
CA THR A 155 -15.03 -9.79 -5.29
C THR A 155 -15.47 -8.51 -4.58
N VAL A 156 -14.83 -8.19 -3.46
CA VAL A 156 -14.99 -6.94 -2.72
C VAL A 156 -13.63 -6.41 -2.27
N THR A 157 -13.48 -5.08 -2.23
CA THR A 157 -12.30 -4.42 -1.66
C THR A 157 -12.67 -3.06 -1.06
N PHE A 158 -11.86 -2.56 -0.13
CA PHE A 158 -11.99 -1.20 0.42
C PHE A 158 -11.11 -0.22 -0.36
N SER A 159 -11.54 1.03 -0.44
CA SER A 159 -10.62 2.14 -0.72
C SER A 159 -9.58 2.28 0.39
N HIS A 160 -8.40 2.79 0.06
CA HIS A 160 -7.31 2.98 1.04
C HIS A 160 -7.67 4.02 2.11
N ASP A 161 -8.61 4.93 1.83
CA ASP A 161 -9.18 5.84 2.84
C ASP A 161 -10.28 5.22 3.72
N GLY A 162 -10.74 4.01 3.39
CA GLY A 162 -11.78 3.27 4.11
C GLY A 162 -13.19 3.83 3.96
N THR A 163 -13.42 4.78 3.05
CA THR A 163 -14.73 5.43 2.87
C THR A 163 -15.62 4.74 1.83
N ARG A 164 -15.03 3.91 0.97
CA ARG A 164 -15.72 3.24 -0.13
C ARG A 164 -15.45 1.76 -0.16
N ILE A 165 -16.40 1.02 -0.74
CA ILE A 165 -16.25 -0.38 -1.11
C ILE A 165 -16.36 -0.47 -2.62
N VAL A 166 -15.53 -1.28 -3.26
CA VAL A 166 -15.70 -1.66 -4.67
C VAL A 166 -16.02 -3.13 -4.74
N SER A 167 -17.08 -3.49 -5.48
CA SER A 167 -17.48 -4.87 -5.71
C SER A 167 -17.60 -5.18 -7.19
N GLY A 168 -17.27 -6.41 -7.57
CA GLY A 168 -17.50 -6.96 -8.91
C GLY A 168 -18.40 -8.18 -8.83
N SER A 169 -19.29 -8.35 -9.81
CA SER A 169 -20.32 -9.39 -9.79
C SER A 169 -20.47 -10.15 -11.11
N GLY A 170 -21.06 -11.34 -11.02
CA GLY A 170 -21.56 -12.12 -12.16
C GLY A 170 -22.57 -11.35 -13.03
N ASP A 171 -23.19 -10.30 -12.48
CA ASP A 171 -24.10 -9.40 -13.21
C ASP A 171 -23.38 -8.48 -14.21
N ARG A 172 -22.06 -8.64 -14.34
CA ARG A 172 -21.16 -7.96 -15.29
C ARG A 172 -20.85 -6.52 -14.91
N THR A 173 -21.31 -6.08 -13.74
CA THR A 173 -21.13 -4.72 -13.25
C THR A 173 -20.06 -4.66 -12.18
N ILE A 174 -19.45 -3.48 -12.06
CA ILE A 174 -18.66 -3.08 -10.90
C ILE A 174 -19.46 -2.03 -10.16
N ARG A 175 -19.58 -2.14 -8.84
CA ARG A 175 -20.25 -1.12 -8.01
C ARG A 175 -19.27 -0.49 -7.04
N VAL A 176 -19.35 0.83 -6.93
CA VAL A 176 -18.59 1.62 -5.95
C VAL A 176 -19.59 2.17 -4.93
N TRP A 177 -19.53 1.64 -3.71
CA TRP A 177 -20.42 1.97 -2.62
C TRP A 177 -19.77 3.03 -1.72
N ASP A 178 -20.51 4.09 -1.43
CA ASP A 178 -20.18 5.03 -0.36
C ASP A 178 -20.70 4.47 0.97
N ILE A 179 -19.80 4.20 1.92
CA ILE A 179 -20.16 3.54 3.18
C ILE A 179 -21.03 4.44 4.06
N GLU A 180 -20.80 5.76 4.05
CA GLU A 180 -21.54 6.70 4.88
C GLU A 180 -22.94 6.96 4.32
N ARG A 181 -23.06 7.08 3.00
CA ARG A 181 -24.31 7.43 2.32
C ARG A 181 -25.16 6.24 1.96
N GLY A 182 -24.57 5.05 1.81
CA GLY A 182 -25.25 3.87 1.28
C GLY A 182 -25.59 3.97 -0.21
N GLU A 183 -25.02 4.93 -0.93
CA GLU A 183 -25.22 5.13 -2.36
C GLU A 183 -24.21 4.30 -3.16
N ALA A 184 -24.62 3.85 -4.35
CA ALA A 184 -23.76 3.07 -5.25
C ALA A 184 -23.66 3.73 -6.62
N MET A 185 -22.43 3.92 -7.10
CA MET A 185 -22.17 4.15 -8.52
C MET A 185 -22.03 2.79 -9.21
N THR A 186 -22.73 2.58 -10.32
CA THR A 186 -22.61 1.37 -11.13
C THR A 186 -21.75 1.68 -12.36
N ILE A 187 -20.80 0.79 -12.64
CA ILE A 187 -19.88 0.85 -13.77
C ILE A 187 -20.19 -0.36 -14.65
N ASP A 188 -20.63 -0.08 -15.87
CA ASP A 188 -20.94 -1.05 -16.90
C ASP A 188 -19.89 -1.00 -18.01
N GLY A 189 -19.60 -2.16 -18.60
CA GLY A 189 -18.81 -2.23 -19.83
C GLY A 189 -18.15 -3.59 -20.09
N HIS A 190 -18.04 -4.45 -19.07
CA HIS A 190 -17.70 -5.85 -19.30
C HIS A 190 -18.84 -6.59 -19.99
N THR A 191 -18.48 -7.54 -20.84
CA THR A 191 -19.48 -8.32 -21.59
C THR A 191 -19.98 -9.52 -20.80
N TRP A 192 -19.17 -10.03 -19.86
CA TRP A 192 -19.43 -11.18 -19.00
C TRP A 192 -19.07 -10.84 -17.54
N GLY A 193 -19.34 -11.76 -16.61
CA GLY A 193 -19.19 -11.52 -15.17
C GLY A 193 -17.80 -11.01 -14.75
N VAL A 194 -17.77 -10.14 -13.75
CA VAL A 194 -16.53 -9.62 -13.16
C VAL A 194 -16.08 -10.56 -12.05
N ASN A 195 -14.88 -11.10 -12.17
CA ASN A 195 -14.34 -12.09 -11.22
C ASN A 195 -13.47 -11.44 -10.14
N SER A 196 -12.77 -10.35 -10.47
CA SER A 196 -11.82 -9.71 -9.57
C SER A 196 -11.76 -8.21 -9.82
N VAL A 197 -11.63 -7.43 -8.75
CA VAL A 197 -11.39 -5.99 -8.80
C VAL A 197 -10.22 -5.64 -7.87
N ALA A 198 -9.42 -4.67 -8.27
CA ALA A 198 -8.34 -4.09 -7.48
C ALA A 198 -8.35 -2.57 -7.65
N LEU A 199 -7.99 -1.83 -6.59
CA LEU A 199 -7.81 -0.38 -6.64
C LEU A 199 -6.35 -0.03 -6.88
N SER A 200 -6.12 1.04 -7.66
CA SER A 200 -4.79 1.61 -7.79
C SER A 200 -4.30 2.13 -6.43
N PRO A 201 -2.98 2.19 -6.18
CA PRO A 201 -2.43 2.68 -4.91
C PRO A 201 -2.85 4.10 -4.53
N ASP A 202 -3.26 4.91 -5.51
CA ASP A 202 -3.74 6.28 -5.33
C ASP A 202 -5.27 6.42 -5.25
N ASP A 203 -6.01 5.30 -5.21
CA ASP A 203 -7.48 5.24 -5.23
C ASP A 203 -8.15 5.94 -6.42
N THR A 204 -7.44 6.24 -7.52
CA THR A 204 -8.01 6.93 -8.67
C THR A 204 -8.59 5.99 -9.74
N GLN A 205 -8.13 4.73 -9.76
CA GLN A 205 -8.47 3.78 -10.81
C GLN A 205 -8.90 2.44 -10.22
N ILE A 206 -9.81 1.77 -10.92
CA ILE A 206 -10.20 0.39 -10.67
C ILE A 206 -9.64 -0.45 -11.80
N LEU A 207 -8.98 -1.56 -11.47
CA LEU A 207 -8.64 -2.63 -12.39
C LEU A 207 -9.62 -3.77 -12.17
N SER A 208 -10.19 -4.31 -13.24
CA SER A 208 -11.07 -5.47 -13.19
C SER A 208 -10.59 -6.59 -14.10
N GLY A 209 -10.79 -7.82 -13.66
CA GLY A 209 -10.65 -9.03 -14.46
C GLY A 209 -12.02 -9.68 -14.67
N SER A 210 -12.33 -10.04 -15.91
CA SER A 210 -13.63 -10.57 -16.28
C SER A 210 -13.57 -11.95 -16.92
N HIS A 211 -14.70 -12.63 -16.84
CA HIS A 211 -14.99 -13.86 -17.55
C HIS A 211 -15.00 -13.68 -19.09
N ASP A 212 -14.98 -12.45 -19.59
CA ASP A 212 -14.79 -12.16 -21.02
C ASP A 212 -13.34 -12.32 -21.52
N GLY A 213 -12.42 -12.68 -20.62
CA GLY A 213 -11.01 -12.91 -20.92
C GLY A 213 -10.18 -11.64 -21.02
N THR A 214 -10.73 -10.50 -20.61
CA THR A 214 -10.02 -9.22 -20.57
C THR A 214 -9.82 -8.72 -19.14
N ALA A 215 -8.74 -7.95 -18.96
CA ALA A 215 -8.65 -7.00 -17.86
C ALA A 215 -8.99 -5.60 -18.37
N SER A 216 -9.55 -4.72 -17.54
CA SER A 216 -9.90 -3.35 -17.92
C SER A 216 -9.62 -2.36 -16.79
N LEU A 217 -9.20 -1.14 -17.14
CA LEU A 217 -9.06 -0.03 -16.21
C LEU A 217 -10.25 0.91 -16.28
N TRP A 218 -10.64 1.46 -15.13
CA TRP A 218 -11.76 2.38 -14.99
C TRP A 218 -11.37 3.55 -14.11
N ASP A 219 -11.82 4.75 -14.46
CA ASP A 219 -11.71 5.91 -13.59
C ASP A 219 -12.80 5.84 -12.52
N ILE A 220 -12.40 5.81 -11.24
CA ILE A 220 -13.35 5.59 -10.13
C ILE A 220 -14.39 6.71 -9.99
N ARG A 221 -14.08 7.93 -10.49
CA ARG A 221 -14.92 9.12 -10.30
C ARG A 221 -15.98 9.24 -11.37
N SER A 222 -15.62 8.91 -12.60
CA SER A 222 -16.48 9.01 -13.76
C SER A 222 -17.14 7.69 -14.14
N GLY A 223 -16.62 6.57 -13.65
CA GLY A 223 -17.05 5.23 -14.04
C GLY A 223 -16.72 4.89 -15.49
N LYS A 224 -15.85 5.66 -16.15
CA LYS A 224 -15.49 5.44 -17.55
C LYS A 224 -14.25 4.56 -17.66
N MET A 225 -14.27 3.68 -18.65
CA MET A 225 -13.09 2.88 -19.00
C MET A 225 -11.94 3.79 -19.46
N ILE A 226 -10.73 3.49 -18.98
CA ILE A 226 -9.48 4.16 -19.33
C ILE A 226 -8.74 3.30 -20.35
N GLY A 227 -8.51 3.85 -21.54
CA GLY A 227 -7.81 3.14 -22.60
C GLY A 227 -8.62 1.98 -23.18
N ASN A 228 -7.92 0.98 -23.71
CA ASN A 228 -8.52 -0.23 -24.25
C ASN A 228 -8.41 -1.38 -23.23
N PRO A 229 -9.32 -2.37 -23.25
CA PRO A 229 -9.17 -3.60 -22.47
C PRO A 229 -7.85 -4.30 -22.80
N TYR A 230 -7.17 -4.82 -21.78
CA TYR A 230 -5.96 -5.61 -21.91
C TYR A 230 -6.35 -7.00 -22.42
N LYS A 231 -5.98 -7.27 -23.67
CA LYS A 231 -6.26 -8.54 -24.35
C LYS A 231 -4.98 -9.36 -24.43
N GLY A 232 -5.09 -10.65 -24.16
CA GLY A 232 -3.99 -11.59 -24.36
C GLY A 232 -4.21 -12.93 -23.70
N HIS A 233 -5.01 -12.99 -22.63
CA HIS A 233 -5.46 -14.26 -22.07
C HIS A 233 -6.42 -14.98 -23.02
N ASN A 234 -6.33 -16.30 -23.06
CA ASN A 234 -7.14 -17.15 -23.93
C ASN A 234 -8.44 -17.63 -23.25
N TRP A 235 -8.58 -17.36 -21.96
CA TRP A 235 -9.70 -17.76 -21.13
C TRP A 235 -10.02 -16.65 -20.11
N TRP A 236 -11.00 -16.87 -19.24
CA TRP A 236 -11.41 -15.89 -18.24
C TRP A 236 -10.24 -15.41 -17.39
N VAL A 237 -10.22 -14.10 -17.11
CA VAL A 237 -9.33 -13.53 -16.08
C VAL A 237 -10.00 -13.72 -14.74
N SER A 238 -9.39 -14.52 -13.88
CA SER A 238 -9.92 -14.90 -12.56
C SER A 238 -9.53 -13.90 -11.48
N SER A 239 -8.32 -13.35 -11.56
CA SER A 239 -7.76 -12.48 -10.53
C SER A 239 -6.83 -11.44 -11.12
N VAL A 240 -6.88 -10.22 -10.57
CA VAL A 240 -6.01 -9.10 -10.91
C VAL A 240 -5.48 -8.43 -9.65
N ALA A 241 -4.25 -7.92 -9.69
CA ALA A 241 -3.68 -7.12 -8.62
C ALA A 241 -2.71 -6.06 -9.15
N PHE A 242 -2.73 -4.87 -8.57
CA PHE A 242 -1.75 -3.82 -8.87
C PHE A 242 -0.41 -4.07 -8.18
N SER A 243 0.68 -3.62 -8.80
CA SER A 243 1.93 -3.43 -8.08
C SER A 243 1.78 -2.26 -7.09
N PRO A 244 2.55 -2.23 -5.98
CA PRO A 244 2.46 -1.17 -4.98
C PRO A 244 2.74 0.24 -5.52
N ASP A 245 3.48 0.36 -6.63
CA ASP A 245 3.75 1.63 -7.32
C ASP A 245 2.69 2.00 -8.38
N GLY A 246 1.74 1.09 -8.68
CA GLY A 246 0.69 1.27 -9.69
C GLY A 246 1.16 1.23 -11.14
N VAL A 247 2.46 1.08 -11.39
CA VAL A 247 3.05 1.08 -12.75
C VAL A 247 2.76 -0.22 -13.48
N ARG A 248 2.58 -1.31 -12.72
CA ARG A 248 2.33 -2.65 -13.25
C ARG A 248 1.05 -3.22 -12.65
N PHE A 249 0.53 -4.24 -13.31
CA PHE A 249 -0.43 -5.15 -12.68
C PHE A 249 -0.17 -6.58 -13.12
N VAL A 250 -0.70 -7.52 -12.35
CA VAL A 250 -0.62 -8.95 -12.60
C VAL A 250 -2.02 -9.48 -12.80
N SER A 251 -2.17 -10.43 -13.71
CA SER A 251 -3.42 -11.17 -13.93
C SER A 251 -3.18 -12.68 -13.91
N GLY A 252 -4.10 -13.39 -13.27
CA GLY A 252 -4.23 -14.85 -13.34
C GLY A 252 -5.45 -15.24 -14.17
N SER A 253 -5.36 -16.35 -14.88
CA SER A 253 -6.40 -16.78 -15.82
C SER A 253 -6.63 -18.29 -15.82
N GLY A 254 -7.79 -18.70 -16.31
CA GLY A 254 -8.09 -20.10 -16.60
C GLY A 254 -7.39 -20.65 -17.85
N ASP A 255 -6.53 -19.87 -18.50
CA ASP A 255 -5.55 -20.38 -19.46
C ASP A 255 -4.29 -20.94 -18.79
N SER A 256 -4.31 -21.06 -17.45
CA SER A 256 -3.21 -21.54 -16.60
C SER A 256 -1.99 -20.61 -16.57
N THR A 257 -2.10 -19.39 -17.08
CA THR A 257 -0.99 -18.42 -17.10
C THR A 257 -1.15 -17.31 -16.06
N VAL A 258 -0.01 -16.86 -15.53
CA VAL A 258 0.10 -15.56 -14.84
C VAL A 258 0.81 -14.59 -15.77
N ARG A 259 0.32 -13.35 -15.88
CA ARG A 259 0.88 -12.33 -16.77
C ARG A 259 1.09 -11.02 -16.05
N VAL A 260 2.18 -10.33 -16.39
CA VAL A 260 2.53 -9.01 -15.83
C VAL A 260 2.48 -7.97 -16.95
N TRP A 261 1.76 -6.89 -16.69
CA TRP A 261 1.43 -5.87 -17.67
C TRP A 261 1.93 -4.51 -17.23
N ASP A 262 2.29 -3.67 -18.20
CA ASP A 262 2.49 -2.24 -17.98
C ASP A 262 1.12 -1.56 -17.95
N THR A 263 0.76 -0.94 -16.82
CA THR A 263 -0.54 -0.31 -16.63
C THR A 263 -0.79 0.80 -17.67
N ARG A 264 0.24 1.53 -18.10
CA ARG A 264 0.09 2.68 -18.99
C ARG A 264 0.14 2.29 -20.47
N ARG A 265 1.05 1.39 -20.84
CA ARG A 265 1.26 0.96 -22.23
C ARG A 265 0.30 -0.14 -22.65
N GLY A 266 -0.05 -1.03 -21.71
CA GLY A 266 -0.83 -2.24 -21.97
C GLY A 266 -0.07 -3.36 -22.64
N ASP A 267 1.25 -3.25 -22.66
CA ASP A 267 2.14 -4.31 -23.12
C ASP A 267 2.46 -5.28 -21.99
N LEU A 268 2.73 -6.54 -22.34
CA LEU A 268 3.31 -7.52 -21.41
C LEU A 268 4.75 -7.13 -21.09
N ILE A 269 5.08 -7.08 -19.80
CA ILE A 269 6.44 -6.73 -19.32
C ILE A 269 7.36 -7.95 -19.38
N THR A 270 6.81 -9.14 -19.18
CA THR A 270 7.53 -10.40 -19.17
C THR A 270 6.78 -11.45 -19.97
N GLU A 271 7.49 -12.45 -20.49
CA GLU A 271 6.85 -13.67 -21.00
C GLU A 271 5.91 -14.27 -19.93
N PRO A 272 4.72 -14.77 -20.33
CA PRO A 272 3.78 -15.40 -19.42
C PRO A 272 4.44 -16.46 -18.54
N PHE A 273 4.00 -16.54 -17.31
CA PHE A 273 4.36 -17.61 -16.38
C PHE A 273 3.42 -18.79 -16.63
N GLU A 274 3.96 -19.88 -17.16
CA GLU A 274 3.24 -21.09 -17.60
C GLU A 274 3.54 -22.31 -16.69
N GLU A 275 4.05 -22.08 -15.48
CA GLU A 275 4.46 -23.13 -14.56
C GLU A 275 3.26 -23.87 -13.93
N HIS A 276 2.10 -23.21 -13.83
CA HIS A 276 0.87 -23.85 -13.36
C HIS A 276 0.30 -24.84 -14.38
N THR A 277 -0.19 -25.98 -13.88
CA THR A 277 -0.73 -27.05 -14.73
C THR A 277 -2.25 -26.97 -14.92
N SER A 278 -2.91 -26.03 -14.23
CA SER A 278 -4.35 -25.81 -14.27
C SER A 278 -4.70 -24.34 -14.00
N TRP A 279 -5.99 -24.03 -13.91
CA TRP A 279 -6.50 -22.66 -13.81
C TRP A 279 -5.93 -21.91 -12.61
N VAL A 280 -5.37 -20.73 -12.86
CA VAL A 280 -4.97 -19.81 -11.80
C VAL A 280 -6.23 -19.12 -11.28
N TYR A 281 -6.49 -19.17 -9.98
CA TYR A 281 -7.65 -18.52 -9.37
C TYR A 281 -7.31 -17.21 -8.68
N ALA A 282 -6.09 -17.06 -8.17
CA ALA A 282 -5.68 -15.89 -7.40
C ALA A 282 -4.25 -15.48 -7.73
N VAL A 283 -4.01 -14.18 -7.76
CA VAL A 283 -2.68 -13.57 -7.87
C VAL A 283 -2.54 -12.42 -6.88
N ALA A 284 -1.32 -12.18 -6.39
CA ALA A 284 -1.02 -11.08 -5.49
C ALA A 284 0.41 -10.56 -5.71
N PHE A 285 0.61 -9.25 -5.55
CA PHE A 285 1.94 -8.66 -5.44
C PHE A 285 2.41 -8.65 -3.99
N SER A 286 3.72 -8.79 -3.80
CA SER A 286 4.33 -8.48 -2.50
C SER A 286 4.25 -6.98 -2.20
N PRO A 287 4.21 -6.57 -0.92
CA PRO A 287 4.19 -5.16 -0.52
C PRO A 287 5.38 -4.34 -1.04
N CYS A 288 6.51 -4.98 -1.31
CA CYS A 288 7.69 -4.34 -1.91
C CYS A 288 7.68 -4.34 -3.45
N GLY A 289 6.72 -5.02 -4.09
CA GLY A 289 6.54 -5.05 -5.54
C GLY A 289 7.56 -5.88 -6.31
N THR A 290 8.42 -6.63 -5.62
CA THR A 290 9.47 -7.46 -6.24
C THR A 290 9.06 -8.92 -6.44
N ARG A 291 7.94 -9.35 -5.84
CA ARG A 291 7.45 -10.73 -5.94
C ARG A 291 5.98 -10.78 -6.32
N ILE A 292 5.61 -11.87 -6.98
CA ILE A 292 4.21 -12.26 -7.22
C ILE A 292 3.98 -13.60 -6.55
N ALA A 293 2.80 -13.80 -6.00
CA ALA A 293 2.27 -15.08 -5.60
C ALA A 293 1.04 -15.43 -6.43
N SER A 294 0.81 -16.71 -6.68
CA SER A 294 -0.42 -17.22 -7.29
C SER A 294 -0.94 -18.45 -6.57
N GLY A 295 -2.24 -18.69 -6.69
CA GLY A 295 -2.91 -19.92 -6.28
C GLY A 295 -3.71 -20.50 -7.43
N SER A 296 -3.66 -21.82 -7.59
CA SER A 296 -4.23 -22.52 -8.75
C SER A 296 -5.04 -23.76 -8.37
N ASN A 297 -5.82 -24.22 -9.34
CA ASN A 297 -6.57 -25.46 -9.34
C ASN A 297 -5.67 -26.72 -9.34
N ASP A 298 -4.37 -26.57 -9.57
CA ASP A 298 -3.38 -27.65 -9.42
C ASP A 298 -2.94 -27.86 -7.96
N ASN A 299 -3.63 -27.22 -7.02
CA ASN A 299 -3.40 -27.26 -5.58
C ASN A 299 -2.09 -26.59 -5.13
N ALA A 300 -1.39 -25.88 -6.03
CA ALA A 300 -0.13 -25.23 -5.72
C ALA A 300 -0.31 -23.73 -5.43
N VAL A 301 0.55 -23.24 -4.54
CA VAL A 301 0.91 -21.83 -4.43
C VAL A 301 2.32 -21.67 -4.99
N MET A 302 2.49 -20.75 -5.93
CA MET A 302 3.79 -20.43 -6.52
C MET A 302 4.15 -18.98 -6.21
N ILE A 303 5.44 -18.72 -5.96
CA ILE A 303 5.99 -17.37 -5.74
C ILE A 303 7.17 -17.16 -6.67
N TRP A 304 7.16 -16.04 -7.39
CA TRP A 304 8.21 -15.63 -8.32
C TRP A 304 8.84 -14.31 -7.90
N ASP A 305 10.15 -14.21 -8.09
CA ASP A 305 10.84 -12.92 -8.15
C ASP A 305 10.63 -12.29 -9.54
N ILE A 306 10.25 -11.01 -9.56
CA ILE A 306 10.21 -10.21 -10.78
C ILE A 306 11.51 -9.43 -10.83
N GLU A 307 12.42 -9.83 -11.73
CA GLU A 307 13.56 -9.01 -12.06
C GLU A 307 13.04 -7.73 -12.73
N ASN A 308 13.42 -6.56 -12.19
CA ASN A 308 13.17 -5.30 -12.88
C ASN A 308 13.98 -5.33 -14.19
N SER A 309 13.31 -5.52 -15.33
CA SER A 309 13.90 -5.41 -16.67
C SER A 309 14.21 -3.94 -17.00
N SER A 310 15.14 -3.34 -16.26
CA SER A 310 15.72 -2.05 -16.57
C SER A 310 17.25 -2.07 -16.64
N ASP A 311 17.88 -3.24 -16.79
CA ASP A 311 19.35 -3.38 -16.76
C ASP A 311 19.93 -4.34 -17.82
N SER A 312 19.28 -4.48 -18.99
CA SER A 312 19.92 -5.15 -20.13
C SER A 312 19.71 -4.38 -21.43
N ASP A 313 20.83 -3.99 -22.03
CA ASP A 313 21.02 -3.60 -23.43
C ASP A 313 21.08 -2.10 -23.78
N ASP A 314 21.91 -1.33 -23.07
CA ASP A 314 22.52 -0.09 -23.60
C ASP A 314 24.06 -0.09 -23.43
N ASP A 315 24.69 -1.27 -23.44
CA ASP A 315 26.14 -1.41 -23.67
C ASP A 315 26.38 -1.72 -25.16
N ASP A 316 26.06 -0.77 -26.03
CA ASP A 316 26.59 -0.79 -27.39
C ASP A 316 27.79 0.15 -27.46
N GLY A 317 28.96 -0.48 -27.52
CA GLY A 317 30.25 0.18 -27.69
C GLY A 317 30.28 0.95 -29.01
N SER A 318 29.98 2.24 -28.95
CA SER A 318 30.28 3.18 -30.02
C SER A 318 31.28 4.23 -29.52
N THR A 319 32.54 3.93 -29.78
CA THR A 319 33.67 4.86 -29.77
C THR A 319 33.37 6.01 -30.73
N ILE A 320 33.01 7.19 -30.21
CA ILE A 320 33.12 8.44 -30.96
C ILE A 320 34.17 9.29 -30.26
N ALA A 321 35.40 9.15 -30.76
CA ALA A 321 36.48 10.07 -30.48
C ALA A 321 36.15 11.42 -31.14
N LEU A 322 36.16 12.49 -30.33
CA LEU A 322 36.46 13.82 -30.81
C LEU A 322 37.74 14.26 -30.10
N GLU A 323 38.75 14.48 -30.92
CA GLU A 323 40.10 14.92 -30.57
C GLU A 323 40.13 16.35 -30.01
N ASP A 324 41.15 16.56 -29.19
CA ASP A 324 41.88 17.78 -28.91
C ASP A 324 41.15 18.98 -28.27
N ASP A 325 41.51 19.27 -27.02
CA ASP A 325 42.34 20.45 -26.78
C ASP A 325 43.22 20.35 -25.52
N LYS A 326 44.42 20.93 -25.64
CA LYS A 326 45.55 20.89 -24.70
C LYS A 326 45.40 21.87 -23.54
N ASP A 327 46.27 21.67 -22.55
CA ASP A 327 46.65 22.55 -21.43
C ASP A 327 45.65 22.70 -20.26
N SER A 328 45.91 21.98 -19.18
CA SER A 328 46.65 22.55 -18.05
C SER A 328 46.70 21.59 -16.86
N SER A 329 47.88 21.59 -16.25
CA SER A 329 48.28 20.80 -15.09
C SER A 329 47.50 21.10 -13.81
N VAL A 330 47.42 20.07 -12.96
CA VAL A 330 47.07 20.07 -11.53
C VAL A 330 45.58 20.12 -11.24
N LEU A 331 45.00 18.95 -10.96
CA LEU A 331 44.26 18.67 -9.73
C LEU A 331 44.16 17.14 -9.60
N ARG A 332 44.59 16.62 -8.45
CA ARG A 332 44.41 15.22 -8.06
C ARG A 332 42.93 14.87 -8.19
N SER A 333 42.62 13.80 -8.91
CA SER A 333 41.27 13.25 -9.02
C SER A 333 40.85 12.69 -7.67
N ASP A 334 40.21 13.52 -6.85
CA ASP A 334 39.58 13.10 -5.61
C ASP A 334 38.32 12.28 -5.95
N ASN A 335 38.46 10.96 -5.82
CA ASN A 335 37.36 10.00 -5.89
C ASN A 335 36.43 10.07 -4.64
N SER A 336 36.45 11.20 -3.92
CA SER A 336 35.94 11.36 -2.55
C SER A 336 34.41 11.49 -2.46
N GLY A 337 33.71 11.76 -3.57
CA GLY A 337 32.27 12.03 -3.56
C GLY A 337 31.34 10.81 -3.55
N LYS A 338 31.78 9.62 -3.99
CA LYS A 338 30.87 8.48 -4.25
C LYS A 338 30.66 7.59 -3.04
N VAL A 339 29.41 7.43 -2.58
CA VAL A 339 29.08 6.40 -1.58
C VAL A 339 29.08 5.04 -2.26
N THR A 340 29.95 4.15 -1.79
CA THR A 340 30.20 2.83 -2.40
C THR A 340 29.64 1.72 -1.51
N ARG A 341 29.45 0.52 -2.10
CA ARG A 341 28.92 -0.67 -1.39
C ARG A 341 29.69 -1.06 -0.11
N ASN A 342 30.90 -0.53 0.09
CA ASN A 342 31.79 -0.89 1.20
C ASN A 342 31.86 0.15 2.32
N MET A 343 31.01 1.20 2.32
CA MET A 343 31.02 2.21 3.38
C MET A 343 30.32 1.77 4.65
N THR A 344 30.95 2.03 5.80
CA THR A 344 30.35 1.79 7.11
C THR A 344 29.35 2.89 7.48
N MET A 345 28.48 2.63 8.46
CA MET A 345 27.57 3.65 8.99
C MET A 345 28.28 4.89 9.51
N LYS A 346 29.45 4.69 10.14
CA LYS A 346 30.27 5.79 10.64
C LYS A 346 30.77 6.65 9.48
N ASP A 347 31.20 6.03 8.38
CA ASP A 347 31.62 6.76 7.18
C ASP A 347 30.46 7.57 6.57
N MET A 348 29.23 7.05 6.60
CA MET A 348 28.06 7.78 6.12
C MET A 348 27.64 8.90 7.07
N PHE A 349 27.75 8.69 8.38
CA PHE A 349 27.52 9.71 9.39
C PHE A 349 28.51 10.87 9.24
N ASP A 350 29.80 10.56 9.17
CA ASP A 350 30.86 11.56 8.97
C ASP A 350 30.64 12.32 7.66
N ARG A 351 30.24 11.64 6.58
CA ARG A 351 29.86 12.29 5.32
C ARG A 351 28.68 13.23 5.45
N LEU A 352 27.65 12.86 6.20
CA LEU A 352 26.49 13.74 6.41
C LEU A 352 26.91 15.01 7.18
N LEU A 353 27.84 14.89 8.13
CA LEU A 353 28.44 16.03 8.80
C LEU A 353 29.25 16.92 7.84
N ASP A 354 30.08 16.32 6.98
CA ASP A 354 30.82 17.05 5.94
C ASP A 354 29.89 17.82 4.99
N HIS A 355 28.67 17.32 4.78
CA HIS A 355 27.65 17.96 3.96
C HIS A 355 26.69 18.87 4.74
N GLY A 356 27.05 19.25 5.97
CA GLY A 356 26.40 20.29 6.77
C GLY A 356 25.31 19.80 7.73
N CYS A 357 25.17 18.49 7.96
CA CYS A 357 24.28 18.00 9.02
C CYS A 357 24.89 18.26 10.40
N ILE A 358 24.04 18.43 11.42
CA ILE A 358 24.45 18.74 12.79
C ILE A 358 24.51 17.45 13.61
N ASP A 359 25.64 17.15 14.25
CA ASP A 359 25.75 16.07 15.23
C ASP A 359 25.06 16.45 16.55
N LEU A 360 24.03 15.70 16.94
CA LEU A 360 23.31 15.85 18.20
C LEU A 360 23.67 14.79 19.24
N SER A 361 24.60 13.90 18.94
CA SER A 361 25.09 12.85 19.86
C SER A 361 25.64 13.44 21.17
N THR A 362 26.22 14.64 21.14
CA THR A 362 26.75 15.32 22.33
C THR A 362 25.71 16.15 23.10
N ARG A 363 24.50 16.30 22.56
CA ARG A 363 23.44 17.16 23.11
C ARG A 363 22.31 16.41 23.79
N MET A 364 22.41 15.09 23.89
CA MET A 364 21.41 14.21 24.47
C MET A 364 22.05 12.92 24.96
N ASP A 365 21.47 12.29 25.99
CA ASP A 365 21.89 10.96 26.41
C ASP A 365 21.47 9.90 25.38
N ILE A 366 22.49 9.30 24.75
CA ILE A 366 22.37 8.29 23.69
C ILE A 366 21.93 6.91 24.25
N ARG A 367 22.01 6.70 25.57
CA ARG A 367 21.93 5.40 26.26
C ARG A 367 20.79 5.27 27.28
N GLN A 368 20.15 6.36 27.73
CA GLN A 368 19.08 6.35 28.75
C GLN A 368 17.68 5.90 28.28
N ASP A 369 16.75 5.72 29.23
CA ASP A 369 15.35 5.23 29.15
C ASP A 369 14.42 6.13 28.29
N ASN A 370 14.79 6.28 27.02
CA ASN A 370 13.95 6.89 26.01
C ASN A 370 12.75 5.98 25.72
N ALA A 371 11.54 6.50 25.90
CA ALA A 371 10.33 5.75 25.60
C ALA A 371 10.24 5.50 24.08
N ARG A 372 10.26 4.23 23.68
CA ARG A 372 9.87 3.82 22.33
C ARG A 372 8.39 4.11 22.19
N ILE A 373 8.03 5.05 21.32
CA ILE A 373 6.63 5.51 21.19
C ILE A 373 5.92 4.72 20.10
N LEU A 374 6.65 4.39 19.03
CA LEU A 374 6.15 3.58 17.93
C LEU A 374 7.22 2.58 17.47
N THR A 375 6.80 1.34 17.30
CA THR A 375 7.26 0.46 16.23
C THR A 375 6.73 1.05 14.92
N GLY A 376 7.53 1.87 14.23
CA GLY A 376 7.17 2.38 12.90
C GLY A 376 7.17 1.24 11.87
N GLY A 377 6.54 1.48 10.71
CA GLY A 377 6.53 0.58 9.56
C GLY A 377 7.93 0.18 9.05
N SER A 378 8.00 -0.36 7.85
CA SER A 378 9.13 -1.10 7.24
C SER A 378 10.54 -0.48 7.24
N PHE A 379 10.82 0.65 7.91
CA PHE A 379 12.08 1.38 7.79
C PHE A 379 12.69 1.97 9.08
N GLY A 380 12.11 1.83 10.28
CA GLY A 380 12.78 2.28 11.51
C GLY A 380 11.92 2.42 12.77
N ASP A 381 12.58 2.54 13.92
CA ASP A 381 11.94 2.75 15.22
C ASP A 381 11.93 4.24 15.60
N VAL A 382 10.80 4.73 16.13
CA VAL A 382 10.67 6.13 16.58
C VAL A 382 10.68 6.20 18.10
N TRP A 383 11.60 7.01 18.62
CA TRP A 383 11.86 7.21 20.03
C TRP A 383 11.53 8.63 20.44
N LYS A 384 10.99 8.80 21.64
CA LYS A 384 10.97 10.09 22.31
C LYS A 384 12.35 10.35 22.90
N GLY A 385 12.94 11.48 22.58
CA GLY A 385 14.16 11.95 23.20
C GLY A 385 13.96 13.30 23.89
N GLU A 386 14.96 13.67 24.68
CA GLU A 386 15.06 15.00 25.29
C GLU A 386 16.52 15.45 25.20
N LEU A 387 16.74 16.64 24.62
CA LEU A 387 18.05 17.26 24.61
C LEU A 387 18.39 17.76 26.03
N TYR A 388 19.68 17.89 26.35
CA TYR A 388 20.12 18.46 27.64
C TYR A 388 19.61 19.89 27.90
N SER A 389 19.16 20.58 26.85
CA SER A 389 18.48 21.88 26.95
C SER A 389 17.02 21.79 27.45
N GLY A 390 16.48 20.59 27.68
CA GLY A 390 15.08 20.34 28.06
C GLY A 390 14.10 20.28 26.87
N ASN A 391 14.60 20.35 25.63
CA ASN A 391 13.76 20.29 24.44
C ASN A 391 13.42 18.84 24.08
N LYS A 392 12.13 18.53 23.94
CA LYS A 392 11.67 17.23 23.46
C LYS A 392 11.97 17.09 21.97
N VAL A 393 12.41 15.91 21.57
CA VAL A 393 12.73 15.57 20.19
C VAL A 393 12.14 14.21 19.81
N ALA A 394 11.87 14.03 18.52
CA ALA A 394 11.56 12.73 17.94
C ALA A 394 12.81 12.18 17.24
N ILE A 395 13.16 10.94 17.55
CA ILE A 395 14.33 10.26 16.97
C ILE A 395 13.84 9.08 16.16
N LYS A 396 14.01 9.14 14.84
CA LYS A 396 13.77 8.00 13.95
C LYS A 396 15.13 7.32 13.72
N ALA A 397 15.26 6.09 14.21
CA ALA A 397 16.47 5.28 14.14
C ALA A 397 16.22 4.04 13.27
N TRP A 398 17.13 3.73 12.34
CA TRP A 398 17.01 2.55 11.48
C TRP A 398 17.43 1.27 12.26
N ARG A 399 16.73 0.13 12.06
CA ARG A 399 16.88 -1.11 12.87
C ARG A 399 18.20 -1.84 12.62
N SER A 400 18.73 -2.54 13.64
CA SER A 400 19.98 -3.33 13.56
C SER A 400 19.81 -4.58 12.71
N SER A 401 18.67 -5.27 12.79
CA SER A 401 18.47 -6.56 12.09
C SER A 401 18.51 -6.45 10.55
N GLU A 402 18.25 -5.26 10.00
CA GLU A 402 18.35 -4.98 8.55
C GLU A 402 19.75 -4.45 8.16
N ILE A 403 20.48 -3.87 9.12
CA ILE A 403 21.77 -3.23 8.92
C ILE A 403 22.94 -4.19 9.21
N ASP A 404 22.77 -5.16 10.12
CA ASP A 404 23.76 -6.21 10.41
C ASP A 404 24.02 -7.11 9.18
N ASN A 405 23.02 -7.24 8.30
CA ASN A 405 23.14 -7.90 6.99
C ASN A 405 23.76 -7.02 5.88
N HIS A 406 24.25 -5.82 6.21
CA HIS A 406 24.92 -4.91 5.26
C HIS A 406 24.10 -4.64 3.98
N ASP A 407 22.77 -4.46 4.08
CA ASP A 407 22.01 -3.99 2.93
C ASP A 407 22.31 -2.52 2.65
N TYR A 408 23.35 -2.31 1.85
CA TYR A 408 23.81 -1.02 1.37
C TYR A 408 22.67 -0.18 0.74
N LYS A 409 21.62 -0.81 0.18
CA LYS A 409 20.48 -0.08 -0.41
C LYS A 409 19.67 0.65 0.65
N THR A 410 19.39 0.01 1.77
CA THR A 410 18.64 0.60 2.90
C THR A 410 19.41 1.76 3.53
N LEU A 411 20.71 1.58 3.76
CA LEU A 411 21.55 2.63 4.35
C LEU A 411 21.77 3.81 3.38
N LYS A 412 21.88 3.54 2.07
CA LYS A 412 21.90 4.59 1.03
C LYS A 412 20.59 5.37 0.99
N ARG A 413 19.43 4.70 1.13
CA ARG A 413 18.12 5.37 1.20
C ARG A 413 18.01 6.25 2.43
N ALA A 414 18.39 5.75 3.61
CA ALA A 414 18.41 6.50 4.87
C ALA A 414 19.27 7.76 4.77
N THR A 415 20.49 7.62 4.24
CA THR A 415 21.43 8.75 4.05
C THR A 415 20.86 9.81 3.11
N ARG A 416 20.21 9.38 2.03
CA ARG A 416 19.54 10.28 1.08
C ARG A 416 18.38 11.03 1.72
N GLU A 417 17.55 10.33 2.49
CA GLU A 417 16.42 10.91 3.23
C GLU A 417 16.92 12.00 4.20
N ILE A 418 17.90 11.68 5.05
CA ILE A 418 18.52 12.64 5.97
C ILE A 418 19.06 13.88 5.24
N PHE A 419 19.79 13.67 4.14
CA PHE A 419 20.42 14.75 3.39
C PHE A 419 19.42 15.75 2.80
N TYR A 420 18.27 15.28 2.33
CA TYR A 420 17.23 16.15 1.81
C TYR A 420 16.48 16.84 2.94
N TRP A 421 16.09 16.12 3.99
CA TRP A 421 15.44 16.71 5.15
C TRP A 421 16.30 17.78 5.84
N SER A 422 17.63 17.63 5.86
CA SER A 422 18.53 18.65 6.44
C SER A 422 18.56 19.96 5.66
N ARG A 423 18.11 19.96 4.39
CA ARG A 423 18.07 21.13 3.51
C ARG A 423 16.70 21.79 3.44
N MET A 424 15.66 21.10 3.86
CA MET A 424 14.32 21.68 3.91
C MET A 424 14.24 22.65 5.09
N LYS A 425 13.93 23.93 4.80
CA LYS A 425 13.76 24.99 5.81
C LYS A 425 12.52 25.79 5.45
N HIS A 426 11.41 25.45 6.09
CA HIS A 426 10.14 26.13 5.89
C HIS A 426 9.23 25.92 7.11
N ASP A 427 8.45 26.92 7.49
CA ASP A 427 7.64 26.91 8.72
C ASP A 427 6.55 25.82 8.73
N ASN A 428 6.17 25.32 7.56
CA ASN A 428 5.21 24.22 7.38
C ASN A 428 5.82 22.90 6.93
N ILE A 429 7.14 22.74 7.10
CA ILE A 429 7.84 21.47 6.91
C ILE A 429 8.40 21.03 8.26
N HIS A 430 8.30 19.74 8.56
CA HIS A 430 8.83 19.18 9.80
C HIS A 430 10.35 19.34 9.83
N GLN A 431 10.85 20.03 10.84
CA GLN A 431 12.24 20.42 10.85
C GLN A 431 13.13 19.30 11.38
N LEU A 432 14.10 18.90 10.54
CA LEU A 432 15.24 18.12 11.00
C LEU A 432 16.18 19.02 11.78
N MET A 433 16.48 18.64 13.02
CA MET A 433 17.40 19.36 13.91
C MET A 433 18.84 18.87 13.76
N GLY A 434 19.02 17.59 13.46
CA GLY A 434 20.34 16.99 13.28
C GLY A 434 20.29 15.48 13.16
N ILE A 435 21.47 14.87 13.25
CA ILE A 435 21.68 13.43 13.17
C ILE A 435 22.33 12.93 14.44
N ILE A 436 22.17 11.64 14.72
CA ILE A 436 22.73 10.99 15.91
C ILE A 436 23.16 9.56 15.58
N ILE A 437 24.19 9.07 16.27
CA ILE A 437 24.40 7.62 16.40
C ILE A 437 23.71 7.16 17.68
N PHE A 438 22.48 6.68 17.55
CA PHE A 438 21.62 6.29 18.66
C PHE A 438 21.97 4.88 19.17
N LYS A 439 21.94 4.70 20.50
CA LYS A 439 22.32 3.45 21.21
C LYS A 439 23.64 2.82 20.74
N GLY A 440 24.58 3.63 20.24
CA GLY A 440 25.91 3.20 19.80
C GLY A 440 25.94 2.35 18.53
N ALA A 441 24.80 2.15 17.86
CA ALA A 441 24.72 1.25 16.69
C ALA A 441 23.78 1.76 15.58
N PHE A 442 22.93 2.75 15.83
CA PHE A 442 21.92 3.18 14.86
C PHE A 442 22.21 4.57 14.33
N LEU A 443 22.28 4.73 13.01
CA LEU A 443 22.09 6.05 12.42
C LEU A 443 20.67 6.52 12.78
N GLY A 444 20.51 7.78 13.13
CA GLY A 444 19.23 8.34 13.52
C GLY A 444 19.08 9.78 13.04
N MET A 445 17.87 10.13 12.63
CA MET A 445 17.47 11.50 12.40
C MET A 445 16.76 12.04 13.64
N VAL A 446 17.11 13.26 14.04
CA VAL A 446 16.53 13.93 15.21
C VAL A 446 15.75 15.14 14.71
N SER A 447 14.46 15.15 15.01
CA SER A 447 13.52 16.16 14.56
C SER A 447 12.78 16.77 15.76
N GLU A 448 12.17 17.93 15.55
CA GLU A 448 11.34 18.56 16.57
C GLU A 448 10.18 17.65 17.00
N TRP A 449 9.85 17.66 18.29
CA TRP A 449 8.70 16.93 18.82
C TRP A 449 7.40 17.68 18.55
N MET A 450 6.35 16.95 18.15
CA MET A 450 5.04 17.51 17.81
C MET A 450 4.01 17.16 18.90
N ASP A 451 3.83 18.05 19.87
CA ASP A 451 2.98 17.80 21.04
C ASP A 451 1.51 17.54 20.69
N ASN A 452 1.05 18.09 19.57
CA ASN A 452 -0.35 18.01 19.14
C ASN A 452 -0.64 16.82 18.21
N GLY A 453 0.37 16.00 17.90
CA GLY A 453 0.22 14.80 17.09
C GLY A 453 -0.09 15.09 15.61
N ASN A 454 -0.81 14.19 14.95
CA ASN A 454 -1.17 14.36 13.54
C ASN A 454 -2.39 15.29 13.36
N LEU A 455 -2.50 15.88 12.16
CA LEU A 455 -3.51 16.87 11.82
C LEU A 455 -4.94 16.32 11.93
N ARG A 456 -5.15 15.04 11.59
CA ARG A 456 -6.47 14.39 11.69
C ARG A 456 -6.95 14.37 13.14
N GLU A 457 -6.13 13.85 14.06
CA GLU A 457 -6.45 13.82 15.48
C GLU A 457 -6.57 15.23 16.07
N TYR A 458 -5.72 16.16 15.65
CA TYR A 458 -5.74 17.52 16.13
C TYR A 458 -7.04 18.25 15.79
N ILE A 459 -7.54 18.12 14.54
CA ILE A 459 -8.81 18.70 14.11
C ILE A 459 -9.99 18.06 14.86
N LEU A 460 -9.95 16.74 15.10
CA LEU A 460 -10.99 16.04 15.85
C LEU A 460 -11.04 16.49 17.32
N ARG A 461 -9.88 16.73 17.94
CA ARG A 461 -9.79 17.23 19.32
C ARG A 461 -10.11 18.72 19.45
N ASN A 462 -9.92 19.49 18.37
CA ASN A 462 -10.13 20.94 18.34
C ASN A 462 -11.16 21.36 17.27
N PRO A 463 -12.47 21.18 17.51
CA PRO A 463 -13.50 21.46 16.51
C PRO A 463 -13.56 22.92 16.03
N ARG A 464 -13.05 23.86 16.84
CA ARG A 464 -13.03 25.30 16.58
C ARG A 464 -11.75 25.81 15.92
N VAL A 465 -10.80 24.93 15.60
CA VAL A 465 -9.56 25.32 14.93
C VAL A 465 -9.88 26.01 13.60
N ASP A 466 -9.13 27.05 13.25
CA ASP A 466 -9.22 27.65 11.92
C ASP A 466 -8.67 26.67 10.89
N ARG A 467 -9.60 25.89 10.35
CA ARG A 467 -9.29 24.88 9.34
C ARG A 467 -8.72 25.59 8.10
N TYR A 468 -9.31 26.72 7.67
CA TYR A 468 -8.82 27.42 6.48
C TYR A 468 -7.34 27.82 6.61
N GLN A 469 -6.94 28.28 7.78
CA GLN A 469 -5.53 28.57 8.07
C GLN A 469 -4.64 27.31 8.02
N MET A 470 -5.12 26.18 8.53
CA MET A 470 -4.41 24.89 8.42
C MET A 470 -4.22 24.45 6.97
N ALA A 471 -5.23 24.70 6.11
CA ALA A 471 -5.14 24.42 4.67
C ALA A 471 -4.03 25.24 4.01
N ILE A 472 -3.95 26.54 4.35
CA ILE A 472 -2.92 27.45 3.85
C ILE A 472 -1.54 26.97 4.28
N GLN A 473 -1.38 26.56 5.53
CA GLN A 473 -0.11 26.03 6.06
C GLN A 473 0.36 24.79 5.28
N VAL A 474 -0.53 23.82 5.09
CA VAL A 474 -0.23 22.62 4.28
C VAL A 474 0.12 23.00 2.84
N ALA A 475 -0.66 23.89 2.21
CA ALA A 475 -0.41 24.34 0.85
C ALA A 475 0.94 25.09 0.71
N SER A 476 1.31 25.90 1.70
CA SER A 476 2.59 26.62 1.73
C SER A 476 3.76 25.65 1.81
N GLY A 477 3.69 24.62 2.67
CA GLY A 477 4.70 23.56 2.74
C GLY A 477 4.84 22.81 1.42
N LEU A 478 3.71 22.45 0.79
CA LEU A 478 3.72 21.77 -0.51
C LEU A 478 4.34 22.62 -1.62
N ALA A 479 3.97 23.91 -1.69
CA ALA A 479 4.52 24.83 -2.66
C ALA A 479 6.05 24.97 -2.52
N TYR A 480 6.54 25.07 -1.27
CA TYR A 480 7.98 25.08 -0.98
C TYR A 480 8.68 23.80 -1.44
N MET A 481 8.09 22.64 -1.19
CA MET A 481 8.65 21.34 -1.61
C MET A 481 8.67 21.16 -3.13
N HIS A 482 7.60 21.57 -3.82
CA HIS A 482 7.53 21.56 -5.29
C HIS A 482 8.60 22.46 -5.90
N ASN A 483 8.80 23.66 -5.33
CA ASN A 483 9.90 24.54 -5.73
C ASN A 483 11.28 23.92 -5.49
N SER A 484 11.38 23.05 -4.48
CA SER A 484 12.59 22.30 -4.16
C SER A 484 12.74 21.02 -5.00
N GLN A 485 11.89 20.80 -6.02
CA GLN A 485 11.86 19.61 -6.88
C GLN A 485 11.58 18.28 -6.15
N ALA A 486 10.99 18.33 -4.95
CA ALA A 486 10.56 17.15 -4.24
C ALA A 486 9.17 16.72 -4.71
N ILE A 487 9.05 15.49 -5.22
CA ILE A 487 7.77 14.87 -5.60
C ILE A 487 7.19 14.15 -4.39
N HIS A 488 5.89 14.29 -4.17
CA HIS A 488 5.15 13.62 -3.09
C HIS A 488 4.40 12.37 -3.61
N GLY A 489 4.47 11.26 -2.87
CA GLY A 489 3.76 10.00 -3.17
C GLY A 489 2.59 9.66 -2.23
N ASP A 490 2.56 10.20 -0.99
CA ASP A 490 1.59 9.82 0.03
C ASP A 490 1.21 10.98 0.98
N LEU A 491 0.58 12.04 0.44
CA LEU A 491 0.09 13.15 1.25
C LEU A 491 -1.26 12.80 1.92
N LYS A 492 -1.20 12.39 3.19
CA LYS A 492 -2.38 12.14 4.04
C LYS A 492 -2.38 13.05 5.26
N ALA A 493 -3.55 13.33 5.84
CA ALA A 493 -3.66 14.11 7.08
C ALA A 493 -2.93 13.48 8.28
N MET A 494 -2.61 12.18 8.20
CA MET A 494 -1.78 11.48 9.18
C MET A 494 -0.28 11.81 9.06
N ASN A 495 0.17 12.20 7.87
CA ASN A 495 1.56 12.58 7.56
C ASN A 495 1.80 14.10 7.69
N VAL A 496 0.81 14.80 8.25
CA VAL A 496 0.90 16.21 8.65
C VAL A 496 0.88 16.23 10.17
N LEU A 497 1.93 16.74 10.79
CA LEU A 497 2.02 16.91 12.23
C LEU A 497 1.67 18.34 12.62
N VAL A 498 1.19 18.52 13.84
CA VAL A 498 0.83 19.82 14.37
C VAL A 498 1.77 20.16 15.53
N SER A 499 2.42 21.32 15.45
CA SER A 499 3.29 21.83 16.51
C SER A 499 2.46 22.20 17.75
N SER A 500 3.12 22.42 18.89
CA SER A 500 2.50 22.93 20.12
C SER A 500 1.76 24.27 19.91
N GLU A 501 2.24 25.10 18.97
CA GLU A 501 1.66 26.39 18.59
C GLU A 501 0.48 26.26 17.61
N GLY A 502 0.11 25.04 17.20
CA GLY A 502 -0.98 24.82 16.25
C GLY A 502 -0.58 25.07 14.79
N VAL A 503 0.71 24.89 14.45
CA VAL A 503 1.20 25.00 13.07
C VAL A 503 1.26 23.62 12.45
N ALA A 504 0.54 23.42 11.33
CA ALA A 504 0.63 22.22 10.52
C ALA A 504 1.96 22.17 9.76
N LYS A 505 2.65 21.04 9.89
CA LYS A 505 3.96 20.76 9.32
C LYS A 505 3.98 19.40 8.66
N LEU A 506 4.48 19.34 7.43
CA LEU A 506 4.54 18.09 6.67
C LEU A 506 5.73 17.24 7.12
N SER A 507 5.51 15.97 7.48
CA SER A 507 6.53 15.14 8.16
C SER A 507 6.97 13.86 7.45
N ASP A 508 6.17 13.32 6.54
CA ASP A 508 6.48 12.03 5.89
C ASP A 508 6.24 12.08 4.38
N PHE A 509 7.28 11.77 3.60
CA PHE A 509 7.28 11.79 2.13
C PHE A 509 8.24 10.76 1.56
N ASP A 510 7.77 9.97 0.60
CA ASP A 510 8.62 9.20 -0.28
C ASP A 510 9.28 10.10 -1.34
N PHE A 511 10.62 10.19 -1.31
CA PHE A 511 11.42 10.90 -2.32
C PHE A 511 11.60 10.02 -3.58
N SER A 512 10.54 9.92 -4.40
CA SER A 512 10.54 9.02 -5.57
C SER A 512 11.35 9.55 -6.74
N ILE A 513 11.42 10.87 -6.97
CA ILE A 513 12.18 11.48 -8.07
C ILE A 513 12.65 12.88 -7.65
N MET A 514 13.96 13.09 -7.51
CA MET A 514 14.59 14.41 -7.53
C MET A 514 15.65 14.38 -8.61
N SER A 515 15.30 14.82 -9.82
CA SER A 515 16.27 15.08 -10.89
C SER A 515 16.76 16.51 -10.77
N GLY A 516 18.03 16.71 -10.38
CA GLY A 516 18.62 18.05 -10.48
C GLY A 516 19.92 18.32 -9.73
N VAL A 517 20.24 17.60 -8.64
CA VAL A 517 21.49 17.85 -7.90
C VAL A 517 22.18 16.55 -7.54
N SER A 518 23.24 16.23 -8.29
CA SER A 518 24.16 15.15 -7.98
C SER A 518 24.87 15.41 -6.65
N LEU A 519 24.47 14.72 -5.58
CA LEU A 519 25.53 14.05 -4.83
C LEU A 519 26.18 13.07 -5.81
N ALA A 520 27.50 12.89 -5.79
CA ALA A 520 28.18 11.96 -6.68
C ALA A 520 27.70 10.51 -6.41
N PHE A 521 26.55 10.14 -6.94
CA PHE A 521 25.92 8.83 -6.93
C PHE A 521 25.40 8.65 -8.35
N SER A 522 26.24 8.01 -9.18
CA SER A 522 26.05 7.69 -10.61
C SER A 522 25.97 8.86 -11.59
N GLY A 523 26.50 8.59 -12.79
CA GLY A 523 26.78 9.54 -13.86
C GLY A 523 25.53 10.08 -14.55
N SER A 524 25.74 11.21 -15.20
CA SER A 524 24.80 11.98 -16.00
C SER A 524 24.24 11.19 -17.19
N SER A 525 22.93 11.25 -17.38
CA SER A 525 22.40 11.62 -18.68
C SER A 525 21.19 12.55 -18.50
N SER A 526 21.33 13.72 -19.08
CA SER A 526 20.30 14.73 -19.26
C SER A 526 19.58 14.45 -20.56
N ASN A 527 18.24 14.38 -20.54
CA ASN A 527 17.34 15.08 -21.45
C ASN A 527 15.93 14.48 -21.35
N ASN A 528 15.02 15.20 -20.70
CA ASN A 528 13.79 15.66 -21.34
C ASN A 528 13.02 16.57 -20.39
N GLN A 529 12.94 17.85 -20.78
CA GLN A 529 12.08 18.85 -20.18
C GLN A 529 10.59 18.62 -20.54
N PRO A 530 9.67 19.28 -19.81
CA PRO A 530 8.50 18.64 -19.23
C PRO A 530 7.19 18.97 -19.96
N GLY A 531 6.20 18.10 -19.80
CA GLY A 531 4.82 18.34 -20.23
C GLY A 531 3.81 17.65 -19.31
N SER A 532 2.88 18.45 -18.80
CA SER A 532 1.64 18.09 -18.11
C SER A 532 1.68 17.90 -16.59
N THR A 533 1.51 19.04 -15.90
CA THR A 533 0.52 19.23 -14.83
C THR A 533 -0.46 18.06 -14.61
N ARG A 534 -0.50 17.52 -13.39
CA ARG A 534 -1.71 16.90 -12.82
C ARG A 534 -1.94 17.39 -11.40
N TRP A 535 -2.54 18.58 -11.32
CA TRP A 535 -3.44 18.92 -10.23
C TRP A 535 -4.80 18.30 -10.53
N ALA A 536 -5.27 17.40 -9.67
CA ALA A 536 -6.68 17.02 -9.61
C ALA A 536 -7.25 17.50 -8.27
N VAL A 537 -7.45 18.81 -8.15
CA VAL A 537 -8.32 19.38 -7.11
C VAL A 537 -9.72 18.84 -7.33
N ARG A 538 -10.13 17.94 -6.43
CA ARG A 538 -11.49 17.76 -5.91
C ARG A 538 -11.49 16.51 -5.02
N GLN A 539 -11.10 16.67 -3.75
CA GLN A 539 -11.64 15.88 -2.63
C GLN A 539 -11.16 16.32 -1.24
N HIS A 540 -10.11 17.14 -1.12
CA HIS A 540 -9.59 17.54 0.20
C HIS A 540 -10.14 18.85 0.78
N LEU A 541 -11.15 19.47 0.16
CA LEU A 541 -11.81 20.68 0.72
C LEU A 541 -13.01 20.40 1.65
N HIS A 542 -13.41 19.13 1.82
CA HIS A 542 -14.62 18.82 2.60
C HIS A 542 -14.47 19.06 4.11
N ILE A 543 -13.24 19.13 4.62
CA ILE A 543 -12.96 19.44 6.03
C ILE A 543 -13.12 20.95 6.30
N PHE A 544 -13.04 21.83 5.29
CA PHE A 544 -13.04 23.29 5.48
C PHE A 544 -14.43 23.95 5.40
N LEU A 545 -15.48 23.23 4.99
CA LEU A 545 -16.77 23.82 4.60
C LEU A 545 -17.99 23.35 5.42
N GLN A 546 -17.82 22.77 6.61
CA GLN A 546 -18.97 22.51 7.48
C GLN A 546 -19.25 23.72 8.39
N PRO A 547 -20.44 24.35 8.30
CA PRO A 547 -20.83 25.36 9.29
C PRO A 547 -21.07 24.69 10.66
N PRO A 548 -20.85 25.42 11.78
CA PRO A 548 -21.10 24.88 13.11
C PRO A 548 -22.59 24.62 13.30
N ASN A 549 -22.96 23.38 13.65
CA ASN A 549 -24.31 23.03 14.09
C ASN A 549 -24.72 23.90 15.30
N PRO A 550 -25.93 24.48 15.32
CA PRO A 550 -26.39 25.24 16.49
C PRO A 550 -26.58 24.31 17.70
N PRO A 551 -26.41 24.83 18.93
CA PRO A 551 -26.47 24.02 20.14
C PRO A 551 -27.89 23.48 20.35
N SER A 552 -28.00 22.17 20.55
CA SER A 552 -29.21 21.46 20.94
C SER A 552 -29.68 21.96 22.32
N LEU A 553 -30.82 22.66 22.34
CA LEU A 553 -31.56 22.95 23.57
C LEU A 553 -32.21 21.66 24.08
N GLY A 554 -31.88 21.31 25.33
CA GLY A 554 -32.39 20.14 26.03
C GLY A 554 -33.87 20.25 26.41
N THR A 555 -34.56 19.13 26.21
CA THR A 555 -35.58 18.51 27.09
C THR A 555 -36.57 19.42 27.84
N ARG A 556 -37.87 19.28 27.51
CA ARG A 556 -38.92 18.98 28.51
C ARG A 556 -40.22 18.41 27.92
N ALA A 557 -40.54 17.21 28.41
CA ALA A 557 -41.83 16.65 28.85
C ALA A 557 -43.12 16.77 27.97
N THR A 558 -43.56 15.59 27.52
CA THR A 558 -44.94 15.03 27.50
C THR A 558 -46.12 15.92 27.95
N VAL A 559 -47.20 15.97 27.15
CA VAL A 559 -48.60 15.58 27.52
C VAL A 559 -49.49 15.56 26.25
N GLY A 560 -50.21 14.44 26.03
CA GLY A 560 -51.62 14.41 25.58
C GLY A 560 -52.01 14.67 24.11
N ASN A 561 -52.37 13.59 23.41
CA ASN A 561 -53.41 13.56 22.35
C ASN A 561 -54.81 13.88 22.96
N PRO A 562 -55.94 14.05 22.23
CA PRO A 562 -56.22 13.92 20.78
C PRO A 562 -57.15 15.02 20.18
N PHE A 563 -57.36 15.05 18.85
CA PHE A 563 -58.62 15.43 18.11
C PHE A 563 -58.29 15.30 16.60
N GLN A 564 -58.72 14.23 15.93
CA GLN A 564 -59.94 14.11 15.11
C GLN A 564 -59.93 14.92 13.80
N GLU A 565 -60.07 14.17 12.69
CA GLU A 565 -60.78 14.48 11.41
C GLU A 565 -60.29 15.71 10.62
N GLU A 566 -60.15 15.70 9.30
CA GLU A 566 -61.11 15.24 8.30
C GLU A 566 -60.45 15.25 6.88
N GLN A 567 -60.69 14.17 6.11
CA GLN A 567 -61.01 14.07 4.66
C GLN A 567 -60.15 14.80 3.59
N ALA A 568 -59.52 14.06 2.67
CA ALA A 568 -60.02 13.55 1.36
C ALA A 568 -59.43 14.40 0.22
N GLU A 569 -58.97 13.91 -0.93
CA GLU A 569 -59.15 12.65 -1.67
C GLU A 569 -57.82 12.05 -2.13
#